data_AF-A0A2V7Y7N3-F1
#
_entry.id   AF-A0A2V7Y7N3-F1
#
_cell.length_a   1.000
_cell.length_b   1.000
_cell.length_c   1.000
_cell.angle_alpha   90.00
_cell.angle_beta   90.00
_cell.angle_gamma   90.00
#
_symmetry.space_group_name_H-M   'P 1'
#
loop_
_entity.id
_entity.type
_entity.pdbx_description
1 polymer ?
#
loop_
_entity_poly.entity_id
_entity_poly.type
_entity_poly.pdbx_seq_one_letter_code
_entity_poly.pdbx_strand_id
1 'polypeptide(L)'
;MSTLRFRAGLVAGLLLVLTAGAALAQQIDLPRPSPNASVTQTVGITDITIKYSRPGVKGREVWGKLVPYGEVWRTGANENTTIKFSTPVKIEGHELPAGVYGLQTFPAAGDWTVVFSKDANEWGAFSYKPEHDALRVQVKPQPAPFRERMGFDFEDVTDTSTKVVLSWEKLQVPFTIEVDTPALVQAKLKDAVRWQTPYQAASYCIQNDTCLDDASRWLDASLAMQENFANLRAKAMLLAKKKDPGAAAYAQKALAAAKTAQPAPNPQQIKDLE
;
A
#
# COMPACT_ATOMS: atom_id res chain seq x y z
N MET A 1 90.89 -14.77 -19.66
CA MET A 1 90.79 -13.39 -19.11
C MET A 1 89.96 -12.57 -20.09
N SER A 2 88.69 -12.29 -19.75
CA SER A 2 88.15 -10.94 -19.44
C SER A 2 88.36 -9.96 -20.62
N THR A 3 87.37 -9.39 -21.29
CA THR A 3 86.21 -8.59 -20.83
C THR A 3 85.22 -8.41 -22.01
N LEU A 4 83.91 -8.62 -21.82
CA LEU A 4 82.87 -7.59 -21.63
C LEU A 4 82.72 -6.53 -22.74
N ARG A 5 81.54 -6.47 -23.40
CA ARG A 5 80.76 -5.24 -23.59
C ARG A 5 79.35 -5.49 -24.17
N PHE A 6 78.39 -4.87 -23.48
CA PHE A 6 76.96 -4.73 -23.77
C PHE A 6 76.64 -4.05 -25.11
N ARG A 7 75.48 -4.35 -25.71
CA ARG A 7 74.31 -3.44 -25.76
C ARG A 7 73.13 -3.99 -26.57
N ALA A 8 71.92 -3.69 -26.06
CA ALA A 8 70.63 -3.44 -26.70
C ALA A 8 70.15 -4.40 -27.80
N GLY A 9 68.97 -4.99 -27.78
CA GLY A 9 67.71 -4.66 -27.12
C GLY A 9 66.62 -5.07 -28.10
N LEU A 10 65.64 -5.87 -27.68
CA LEU A 10 64.44 -6.07 -28.47
C LEU A 10 63.25 -6.31 -27.54
N VAL A 11 62.32 -5.38 -27.61
CA VAL A 11 61.02 -5.36 -26.95
C VAL A 11 60.07 -6.21 -27.79
N ALA A 12 59.43 -7.22 -27.18
CA ALA A 12 58.17 -7.79 -27.66
C ALA A 12 57.48 -8.52 -26.50
N GLY A 13 56.89 -7.75 -25.58
CA GLY A 13 55.99 -8.29 -24.56
C GLY A 13 54.66 -8.67 -25.20
N LEU A 14 54.40 -9.96 -25.34
CA LEU A 14 53.14 -10.52 -25.82
C LEU A 14 52.12 -10.47 -24.67
N LEU A 15 51.20 -9.50 -24.71
CA LEU A 15 50.03 -9.47 -23.82
C LEU A 15 49.08 -10.60 -24.21
N LEU A 16 49.05 -11.67 -23.42
CA LEU A 16 48.00 -12.69 -23.48
C LEU A 16 46.90 -12.28 -22.49
N VAL A 17 45.90 -11.54 -22.98
CA VAL A 17 44.68 -11.25 -22.23
C VAL A 17 43.84 -12.53 -22.23
N LEU A 18 43.95 -13.31 -21.15
CA LEU A 18 43.02 -14.39 -20.80
C LEU A 18 41.68 -13.77 -20.41
N THR A 19 40.77 -13.59 -21.37
CA THR A 19 39.36 -13.36 -21.08
C THR A 19 38.71 -14.66 -20.63
N ALA A 20 38.89 -14.99 -19.34
CA ALA A 20 38.02 -15.95 -18.67
C ALA A 20 36.61 -15.35 -18.60
N GLY A 21 35.80 -15.62 -19.63
CA GLY A 21 34.38 -15.33 -19.59
C GLY A 21 33.75 -16.11 -18.44
N ALA A 22 33.31 -15.41 -17.41
CA ALA A 22 32.48 -15.99 -16.37
C ALA A 22 31.18 -16.46 -17.03
N ALA A 23 31.09 -17.77 -17.30
CA ALA A 23 29.81 -18.42 -17.56
C ALA A 23 29.01 -18.32 -16.25
N LEU A 24 28.15 -17.31 -16.15
CA LEU A 24 27.11 -17.30 -15.15
C LEU A 24 26.23 -18.52 -15.46
N ALA A 25 26.37 -19.57 -14.65
CA ALA A 25 25.50 -20.73 -14.73
C ALA A 25 24.05 -20.22 -14.61
N GLN A 26 23.27 -20.32 -15.69
CA GLN A 26 21.83 -20.11 -15.61
C GLN A 26 21.27 -21.18 -14.69
N GLN A 27 20.86 -20.77 -13.49
CA GLN A 27 20.23 -21.64 -12.51
C GLN A 27 18.93 -22.19 -13.14
N ILE A 28 18.86 -23.50 -13.35
CA ILE A 28 17.69 -24.15 -13.96
C ILE A 28 16.52 -24.06 -12.98
N ASP A 29 15.39 -23.51 -13.43
CA ASP A 29 14.15 -23.49 -12.66
C ASP A 29 13.52 -24.89 -12.65
N LEU A 30 13.57 -25.55 -11.48
CA LEU A 30 12.93 -26.84 -11.24
C LEU A 30 11.58 -26.67 -10.54
N PRO A 31 10.60 -27.58 -10.76
CA PRO A 31 9.33 -27.55 -10.03
C PRO A 31 9.53 -27.58 -8.52
N ARG A 32 9.02 -26.57 -7.82
CA ARG A 32 9.12 -26.48 -6.36
C ARG A 32 8.23 -27.55 -5.71
N PRO A 33 8.70 -28.25 -4.65
CA PRO A 33 7.87 -29.19 -3.89
C PRO A 33 6.59 -28.56 -3.34
N SER A 34 6.66 -27.28 -2.98
CA SER A 34 5.53 -26.41 -2.58
C SER A 34 5.48 -25.23 -3.55
N PRO A 35 4.66 -25.32 -4.63
CA PRO A 35 4.52 -24.24 -5.61
C PRO A 35 3.99 -22.96 -4.97
N ASN A 36 4.39 -21.82 -5.51
CA ASN A 36 3.86 -20.52 -5.10
C ASN A 36 2.44 -20.30 -5.63
N ALA A 37 1.64 -19.55 -4.89
CA ALA A 37 0.32 -19.12 -5.28
C ALA A 37 -0.01 -17.75 -4.66
N SER A 38 -1.01 -17.11 -5.24
CA SER A 38 -1.59 -15.90 -4.70
C SER A 38 -3.09 -15.87 -4.94
N VAL A 39 -3.82 -15.27 -4.01
CA VAL A 39 -5.25 -14.98 -4.15
C VAL A 39 -5.47 -13.51 -3.78
N THR A 40 -6.32 -12.82 -4.53
CA THR A 40 -6.70 -11.44 -4.26
C THR A 40 -8.22 -11.32 -4.27
N GLN A 41 -8.76 -10.56 -3.32
CA GLN A 41 -10.16 -10.20 -3.25
C GLN A 41 -10.30 -8.72 -2.93
N THR A 42 -11.21 -8.05 -3.61
CA THR A 42 -11.64 -6.68 -3.26
C THR A 42 -12.89 -6.77 -2.39
N VAL A 43 -12.87 -6.11 -1.22
CA VAL A 43 -14.02 -5.97 -0.32
C VAL A 43 -14.35 -4.49 -0.24
N GLY A 44 -15.53 -4.10 -0.72
CA GLY A 44 -15.85 -2.69 -0.94
C GLY A 44 -14.86 -2.04 -1.91
N ILE A 45 -13.96 -1.20 -1.39
CA ILE A 45 -12.88 -0.55 -2.17
C ILE A 45 -11.47 -0.93 -1.69
N THR A 46 -11.38 -2.03 -0.94
CA THR A 46 -10.15 -2.50 -0.31
C THR A 46 -9.71 -3.81 -0.91
N ASP A 47 -8.57 -3.78 -1.60
CA ASP A 47 -7.88 -4.98 -2.05
C ASP A 47 -7.15 -5.68 -0.90
N ILE A 48 -7.38 -7.00 -0.82
CA ILE A 48 -6.73 -7.94 0.09
C ILE A 48 -5.99 -8.97 -0.76
N THR A 49 -4.66 -9.07 -0.61
CA THR A 49 -3.84 -10.02 -1.38
C THR A 49 -3.08 -10.94 -0.44
N ILE A 50 -3.23 -12.26 -0.63
CA ILE A 50 -2.45 -13.27 0.09
C ILE A 50 -1.47 -13.92 -0.89
N LYS A 51 -0.18 -13.95 -0.56
CA LYS A 51 0.86 -14.68 -1.30
C LYS A 51 1.46 -15.75 -0.41
N TYR A 52 1.55 -16.97 -0.91
CA TYR A 52 1.91 -18.15 -0.11
C TYR A 52 2.49 -19.26 -0.97
N SER A 53 3.21 -20.20 -0.36
CA SER A 53 3.54 -21.48 -1.01
C SER A 53 2.62 -22.59 -0.50
N ARG A 54 2.30 -23.54 -1.38
CA ARG A 54 1.27 -24.57 -1.18
C ARG A 54 1.85 -25.94 -0.82
N PRO A 55 2.17 -26.23 0.46
CA PRO A 55 2.60 -27.58 0.84
C PRO A 55 1.53 -28.63 0.52
N GLY A 56 2.00 -29.82 0.18
CA GLY A 56 1.15 -31.01 -0.03
C GLY A 56 1.12 -31.89 1.21
N VAL A 57 0.03 -32.61 1.47
CA VAL A 57 -0.03 -33.61 2.56
C VAL A 57 0.97 -34.74 2.26
N LYS A 58 0.94 -35.30 1.05
CA LYS A 58 1.83 -36.38 0.59
C LYS A 58 1.85 -37.61 1.52
N GLY A 59 0.68 -37.99 2.03
CA GLY A 59 0.52 -39.12 2.95
C GLY A 59 1.12 -38.91 4.35
N ARG A 60 1.58 -37.69 4.68
CA ARG A 60 2.10 -37.35 6.00
C ARG A 60 0.97 -36.90 6.91
N GLU A 61 1.11 -37.15 8.19
CA GLU A 61 0.25 -36.55 9.21
C GLU A 61 0.63 -35.07 9.39
N VAL A 62 -0.31 -34.18 9.10
CA VAL A 62 -0.04 -32.75 9.07
C VAL A 62 -0.02 -32.17 10.48
N TRP A 63 -1.15 -32.25 11.18
CA TRP A 63 -1.35 -31.55 12.45
C TRP A 63 -0.78 -32.35 13.62
N GLY A 64 -0.02 -31.69 14.50
CA GLY A 64 0.68 -32.32 15.61
C GLY A 64 1.97 -33.06 15.23
N LYS A 65 2.28 -33.21 13.93
CA LYS A 65 3.54 -33.77 13.43
C LYS A 65 4.28 -32.83 12.49
N LEU A 66 3.87 -32.76 11.21
CA LEU A 66 4.52 -31.86 10.24
C LEU A 66 4.40 -30.39 10.66
N VAL A 67 3.25 -30.04 11.23
CA VAL A 67 2.96 -28.77 11.87
C VAL A 67 2.70 -29.08 13.35
N PRO A 68 3.73 -28.94 14.22
CA PRO A 68 3.59 -29.23 15.63
C PRO A 68 2.61 -28.27 16.31
N TYR A 69 1.89 -28.76 17.33
CA TYR A 69 1.07 -27.90 18.17
C TYR A 69 1.93 -27.19 19.22
N GLY A 70 1.55 -25.95 19.55
CA GLY A 70 2.27 -25.09 20.50
C GLY A 70 3.46 -24.34 19.89
N GLU A 71 3.83 -24.65 18.65
CA GLU A 71 4.96 -24.06 17.94
C GLU A 71 4.51 -23.07 16.87
N VAL A 72 5.36 -22.07 16.60
CA VAL A 72 5.11 -21.11 15.53
C VAL A 72 5.25 -21.78 14.16
N TRP A 73 4.28 -21.52 13.28
CA TRP A 73 4.27 -21.97 11.90
C TRP A 73 4.10 -20.78 10.95
N ARG A 74 4.93 -20.75 9.90
CA ARG A 74 4.90 -19.75 8.80
C ARG A 74 3.61 -19.71 7.97
N THR A 75 2.59 -20.48 8.36
CA THR A 75 1.31 -20.63 7.65
C THR A 75 1.50 -20.94 6.16
N GLY A 76 2.40 -21.87 5.86
CA GLY A 76 2.85 -22.19 4.50
C GLY A 76 4.14 -23.01 4.48
N ALA A 77 4.88 -22.90 3.37
CA ALA A 77 6.19 -23.53 3.18
C ALA A 77 7.14 -22.54 2.50
N ASN A 78 8.46 -22.78 2.56
CA ASN A 78 9.49 -21.93 1.95
C ASN A 78 9.45 -20.47 2.48
N GLU A 79 9.13 -19.49 1.63
CA GLU A 79 8.96 -18.08 2.01
C GLU A 79 7.78 -17.89 2.99
N ASN A 80 7.77 -16.80 3.75
CA ASN A 80 6.64 -16.48 4.61
C ASN A 80 5.38 -16.21 3.78
N THR A 81 4.25 -16.74 4.25
CA THR A 81 2.95 -16.30 3.75
C THR A 81 2.77 -14.84 4.11
N THR A 82 2.36 -14.03 3.14
CA THR A 82 2.09 -12.60 3.35
C THR A 82 0.65 -12.28 3.03
N ILE A 83 0.07 -11.34 3.79
CA ILE A 83 -1.24 -10.75 3.53
C ILE A 83 -1.08 -9.23 3.46
N LYS A 84 -1.60 -8.65 2.37
CA LYS A 84 -1.55 -7.22 2.10
C LYS A 84 -2.94 -6.62 2.11
N PHE A 85 -3.08 -5.47 2.76
CA PHE A 85 -4.28 -4.65 2.78
C PHE A 85 -3.99 -3.28 2.15
N SER A 86 -4.83 -2.86 1.21
CA SER A 86 -4.72 -1.54 0.56
C SER A 86 -5.27 -0.39 1.40
N THR A 87 -6.14 -0.68 2.36
CA THR A 87 -6.68 0.28 3.35
C THR A 87 -6.65 -0.35 4.75
N PRO A 88 -6.88 0.42 5.82
CA PRO A 88 -7.10 -0.15 7.15
C PRO A 88 -8.29 -1.13 7.15
N VAL A 89 -8.21 -2.14 8.01
CA VAL A 89 -9.22 -3.20 8.18
C VAL A 89 -9.39 -3.53 9.66
N LYS A 90 -10.40 -4.35 9.98
CA LYS A 90 -10.48 -5.06 11.25
C LYS A 90 -10.36 -6.56 11.02
N ILE A 91 -9.58 -7.25 11.85
CA ILE A 91 -9.45 -8.71 11.84
C ILE A 91 -10.03 -9.23 13.13
N GLU A 92 -11.06 -10.09 13.06
CA GLU A 92 -11.77 -10.59 14.25
C GLU A 92 -12.11 -9.45 15.23
N GLY A 93 -12.62 -8.33 14.70
CA GLY A 93 -13.00 -7.14 15.45
C GLY A 93 -11.85 -6.20 15.87
N HIS A 94 -10.58 -6.56 15.65
CA HIS A 94 -9.42 -5.78 16.07
C HIS A 94 -8.85 -4.96 14.91
N GLU A 95 -8.53 -3.68 15.16
CA GLU A 95 -8.01 -2.79 14.12
C GLU A 95 -6.61 -3.19 13.65
N LEU A 96 -6.41 -3.12 12.32
CA LEU A 96 -5.12 -3.32 11.68
C LEU A 96 -4.95 -2.26 10.57
N PRO A 97 -3.87 -1.45 10.61
CA PRO A 97 -3.59 -0.47 9.55
C PRO A 97 -3.41 -1.12 8.17
N ALA A 98 -3.49 -0.29 7.12
CA ALA A 98 -3.08 -0.71 5.79
C ALA A 98 -1.60 -1.10 5.78
N GLY A 99 -1.24 -2.17 5.06
CA GLY A 99 0.14 -2.64 5.05
C GLY A 99 0.31 -4.04 4.47
N VAL A 100 1.55 -4.53 4.52
CA VAL A 100 1.89 -5.92 4.21
C VAL A 100 2.35 -6.56 5.50
N TYR A 101 1.78 -7.72 5.82
CA TYR A 101 2.06 -8.45 7.04
C TYR A 101 2.49 -9.88 6.71
N GLY A 102 3.46 -10.40 7.45
CA GLY A 102 3.77 -11.83 7.48
C GLY A 102 2.73 -12.57 8.32
N LEU A 103 2.22 -13.70 7.83
CA LEU A 103 1.23 -14.52 8.52
C LEU A 103 1.90 -15.67 9.26
N GLN A 104 1.94 -15.58 10.58
CA GLN A 104 2.38 -16.68 11.44
C GLN A 104 1.16 -17.25 12.17
N THR A 105 1.19 -18.55 12.47
CA THR A 105 0.12 -19.21 13.20
C THR A 105 0.73 -20.02 14.32
N PHE A 106 0.05 -20.07 15.47
CA PHE A 106 0.35 -20.99 16.58
C PHE A 106 -0.77 -22.03 16.64
N PRO A 107 -0.58 -23.20 15.99
CA PRO A 107 -1.56 -24.27 16.02
C PRO A 107 -1.66 -24.88 17.41
N ALA A 108 -2.86 -25.25 17.83
CA ALA A 108 -3.12 -25.93 19.09
C ALA A 108 -4.19 -27.02 18.90
N ALA A 109 -4.44 -27.81 19.93
CA ALA A 109 -5.55 -28.77 19.92
C ALA A 109 -6.93 -28.09 19.94
N GLY A 110 -7.01 -26.86 20.46
CA GLY A 110 -8.21 -26.03 20.49
C GLY A 110 -8.10 -24.83 19.54
N ASP A 111 -8.37 -23.65 20.07
CA ASP A 111 -8.27 -22.40 19.29
C ASP A 111 -6.81 -22.10 18.92
N TRP A 112 -6.62 -21.61 17.70
CA TRP A 112 -5.31 -21.23 17.16
C TRP A 112 -5.13 -19.73 17.29
N THR A 113 -3.88 -19.29 17.42
CA THR A 113 -3.54 -17.88 17.29
C THR A 113 -3.02 -17.60 15.89
N VAL A 114 -3.67 -16.71 15.16
CA VAL A 114 -3.15 -16.15 13.90
C VAL A 114 -2.50 -14.81 14.20
N VAL A 115 -1.32 -14.60 13.65
CA VAL A 115 -0.46 -13.46 13.93
C VAL A 115 -0.11 -12.73 12.65
N PHE A 116 -0.31 -11.42 12.66
CA PHE A 116 0.06 -10.48 11.61
C PHE A 116 1.34 -9.78 12.04
N SER A 117 2.49 -10.25 11.55
CA SER A 117 3.81 -9.70 11.87
C SER A 117 4.19 -8.60 10.88
N LYS A 118 4.90 -7.57 11.35
CA LYS A 118 5.48 -6.52 10.50
C LYS A 118 6.65 -7.04 9.63
N ASP A 119 7.17 -8.23 9.92
CA ASP A 119 8.26 -8.87 9.19
C ASP A 119 7.77 -9.67 7.97
N ALA A 120 7.33 -8.97 6.92
CA ALA A 120 6.74 -9.59 5.73
C ALA A 120 7.76 -10.25 4.76
N ASN A 121 9.04 -9.88 4.83
CA ASN A 121 10.06 -10.30 3.85
C ASN A 121 11.00 -11.41 4.36
N GLU A 122 10.68 -12.01 5.50
CA GLU A 122 11.49 -13.04 6.15
C GLU A 122 11.30 -14.44 5.53
N TRP A 123 12.31 -15.30 5.66
CA TRP A 123 12.25 -16.68 5.18
C TRP A 123 11.91 -17.66 6.31
N GLY A 124 10.66 -18.14 6.32
CA GLY A 124 10.20 -19.11 7.32
C GLY A 124 9.97 -18.51 8.71
N ALA A 125 9.70 -19.41 9.67
CA ALA A 125 9.39 -19.04 11.06
C ALA A 125 10.63 -18.90 11.96
N PHE A 126 11.83 -19.25 11.47
CA PHE A 126 13.05 -19.24 12.27
C PHE A 126 13.51 -17.83 12.67
N SER A 127 13.11 -16.81 11.92
CA SER A 127 13.36 -15.40 12.21
C SER A 127 12.16 -14.69 12.84
N TYR A 128 11.13 -15.44 13.28
CA TYR A 128 9.97 -14.87 13.93
C TYR A 128 10.34 -14.16 15.25
N LYS A 129 9.87 -12.93 15.40
CA LYS A 129 10.08 -12.07 16.56
C LYS A 129 8.73 -11.60 17.10
N PRO A 130 8.30 -12.07 18.28
CA PRO A 130 7.05 -11.62 18.93
C PRO A 130 6.95 -10.11 19.06
N GLU A 131 8.07 -9.40 19.19
CA GLU A 131 8.14 -7.94 19.34
C GLU A 131 7.67 -7.19 18.08
N HIS A 132 7.65 -7.88 16.94
CA HIS A 132 7.27 -7.32 15.65
C HIS A 132 5.81 -7.63 15.27
N ASP A 133 5.06 -8.28 16.16
CA ASP A 133 3.64 -8.54 15.95
C ASP A 133 2.85 -7.22 15.90
N ALA A 134 2.08 -7.03 14.83
CA ALA A 134 1.10 -5.95 14.75
C ALA A 134 -0.23 -6.35 15.38
N LEU A 135 -0.61 -7.62 15.25
CA LEU A 135 -1.88 -8.14 15.78
C LEU A 135 -1.80 -9.66 15.99
N ARG A 136 -2.47 -10.13 17.04
CA ARG A 136 -2.76 -11.55 17.29
C ARG A 136 -4.26 -11.72 17.44
N VAL A 137 -4.84 -12.71 16.77
CA VAL A 137 -6.26 -13.04 16.88
C VAL A 137 -6.45 -14.52 17.16
N GLN A 138 -7.42 -14.84 18.00
CA GLN A 138 -7.84 -16.23 18.23
C GLN A 138 -8.84 -16.64 17.17
N VAL A 139 -8.62 -17.80 16.57
CA VAL A 139 -9.49 -18.37 15.54
C VAL A 139 -9.74 -19.83 15.85
N LYS A 140 -10.89 -20.35 15.42
CA LYS A 140 -11.27 -21.74 15.68
C LYS A 140 -11.14 -22.58 14.41
N PRO A 141 -10.19 -23.52 14.34
CA PRO A 141 -10.17 -24.50 13.26
C PRO A 141 -11.45 -25.32 13.27
N GLN A 142 -11.91 -25.71 12.09
CA GLN A 142 -13.08 -26.54 11.93
C GLN A 142 -12.81 -27.68 10.93
N PRO A 143 -13.49 -28.83 11.08
CA PRO A 143 -13.38 -29.91 10.12
C PRO A 143 -13.75 -29.45 8.70
N ALA A 144 -13.05 -29.99 7.71
CA ALA A 144 -13.28 -29.74 6.30
C ALA A 144 -13.02 -31.03 5.47
N PRO A 145 -13.54 -31.11 4.24
CA PRO A 145 -13.16 -32.15 3.30
C PRO A 145 -11.65 -32.18 3.05
N PHE A 146 -11.11 -33.36 2.74
CA PHE A 146 -9.68 -33.53 2.49
C PHE A 146 -9.18 -32.66 1.32
N ARG A 147 -8.12 -31.88 1.56
CA ARG A 147 -7.43 -31.07 0.56
C ARG A 147 -5.94 -31.38 0.55
N GLU A 148 -5.45 -31.97 -0.54
CA GLU A 148 -4.04 -32.36 -0.68
C GLU A 148 -3.08 -31.17 -0.60
N ARG A 149 -3.44 -30.03 -1.20
CA ARG A 149 -2.60 -28.83 -1.25
C ARG A 149 -3.22 -27.70 -0.45
N MET A 150 -2.46 -27.15 0.50
CA MET A 150 -2.85 -25.96 1.24
C MET A 150 -3.33 -24.83 0.30
N GLY A 151 -4.40 -24.16 0.68
CA GLY A 151 -5.00 -23.05 -0.07
C GLY A 151 -5.56 -21.99 0.86
N PHE A 152 -5.62 -20.76 0.34
CA PHE A 152 -6.41 -19.68 0.90
C PHE A 152 -7.52 -19.35 -0.08
N ASP A 153 -8.72 -19.16 0.44
CA ASP A 153 -9.91 -18.76 -0.31
C ASP A 153 -10.62 -17.62 0.46
N PHE A 154 -11.43 -16.84 -0.25
CA PHE A 154 -12.29 -15.81 0.33
C PHE A 154 -13.74 -16.26 0.24
N GLU A 155 -14.43 -16.30 1.38
CA GLU A 155 -15.83 -16.71 1.50
C GLU A 155 -16.68 -15.56 2.06
N ASP A 156 -18.00 -15.68 1.89
CA ASP A 156 -18.99 -14.72 2.41
C ASP A 156 -18.64 -13.25 2.10
N VAL A 157 -18.17 -12.98 0.88
CA VAL A 157 -17.74 -11.63 0.48
C VAL A 157 -18.96 -10.70 0.42
N THR A 158 -18.87 -9.59 1.13
CA THR A 158 -19.83 -8.48 1.10
C THR A 158 -19.11 -7.17 0.79
N ASP A 159 -19.84 -6.06 0.76
CA ASP A 159 -19.24 -4.74 0.58
C ASP A 159 -18.40 -4.29 1.80
N THR A 160 -18.56 -4.92 2.96
CA THR A 160 -17.92 -4.50 4.23
C THR A 160 -17.18 -5.61 4.94
N SER A 161 -17.23 -6.85 4.46
CA SER A 161 -16.56 -7.97 5.12
C SER A 161 -16.31 -9.15 4.18
N THR A 162 -15.42 -10.05 4.61
CA THR A 162 -15.21 -11.37 4.02
C THR A 162 -14.61 -12.29 5.08
N LYS A 163 -14.66 -13.60 4.86
CA LYS A 163 -13.87 -14.58 5.60
C LYS A 163 -12.70 -15.03 4.75
N VAL A 164 -11.49 -14.93 5.29
CA VAL A 164 -10.32 -15.65 4.76
C VAL A 164 -10.33 -17.05 5.32
N VAL A 165 -10.24 -18.05 4.46
CA VAL A 165 -10.27 -19.47 4.85
C VAL A 165 -9.00 -20.14 4.39
N LEU A 166 -8.12 -20.48 5.35
CA LEU A 166 -7.02 -21.42 5.12
C LEU A 166 -7.58 -22.84 5.11
N SER A 167 -7.36 -23.61 4.05
CA SER A 167 -7.79 -25.01 3.94
C SER A 167 -6.61 -25.94 3.65
N TRP A 168 -6.40 -26.98 4.45
CA TRP A 168 -5.40 -28.01 4.20
C TRP A 168 -5.67 -29.30 4.98
N GLU A 169 -5.43 -30.45 4.34
CA GLU A 169 -5.80 -31.74 4.89
C GLU A 169 -7.31 -31.72 5.20
N LYS A 170 -7.76 -32.04 6.41
CA LYS A 170 -9.16 -32.07 6.83
C LYS A 170 -9.53 -30.91 7.76
N LEU A 171 -8.72 -29.86 7.78
CA LEU A 171 -9.00 -28.66 8.55
C LEU A 171 -9.14 -27.45 7.64
N GLN A 172 -10.02 -26.56 8.07
CA GLN A 172 -10.06 -25.18 7.61
C GLN A 172 -10.00 -24.24 8.81
N VAL A 173 -9.35 -23.10 8.63
CA VAL A 173 -9.12 -22.09 9.66
C VAL A 173 -9.66 -20.76 9.13
N PRO A 174 -10.94 -20.45 9.40
CA PRO A 174 -11.54 -19.21 8.97
C PRO A 174 -11.16 -18.07 9.92
N PHE A 175 -11.01 -16.87 9.36
CA PHE A 175 -11.05 -15.63 10.13
C PHE A 175 -11.71 -14.50 9.32
N THR A 176 -12.38 -13.61 10.03
CA THR A 176 -13.20 -12.53 9.47
C THR A 176 -12.36 -11.28 9.31
N ILE A 177 -12.52 -10.64 8.16
CA ILE A 177 -11.98 -9.32 7.84
C ILE A 177 -13.15 -8.39 7.59
N GLU A 178 -13.14 -7.25 8.25
CA GLU A 178 -14.11 -6.17 8.07
C GLU A 178 -13.44 -4.91 7.54
N VAL A 179 -14.17 -4.17 6.73
CA VAL A 179 -13.75 -2.93 6.08
C VAL A 179 -14.83 -1.89 6.30
N ASP A 180 -14.45 -0.70 6.79
CA ASP A 180 -15.36 0.44 6.90
C ASP A 180 -15.50 1.13 5.53
N THR A 181 -16.13 0.43 4.59
CA THR A 181 -16.35 0.93 3.22
C THR A 181 -17.07 2.28 3.21
N PRO A 182 -18.12 2.52 4.01
CA PRO A 182 -18.75 3.84 4.09
C PRO A 182 -17.76 4.96 4.47
N ALA A 183 -16.93 4.76 5.50
CA ALA A 183 -15.93 5.76 5.90
C ALA A 183 -14.87 5.98 4.81
N LEU A 184 -14.40 4.90 4.17
CA LEU A 184 -13.41 4.97 3.10
C LEU A 184 -13.96 5.71 1.86
N VAL A 185 -15.21 5.43 1.47
CA VAL A 185 -15.88 6.14 0.37
C VAL A 185 -16.11 7.59 0.75
N GLN A 186 -16.56 7.88 1.98
CA GLN A 186 -16.77 9.25 2.44
C GLN A 186 -15.47 10.07 2.42
N ALA A 187 -14.33 9.48 2.80
CA ALA A 187 -13.02 10.12 2.72
C ALA A 187 -12.67 10.46 1.26
N LYS A 188 -12.84 9.51 0.33
CA LYS A 188 -12.60 9.75 -1.10
C LYS A 188 -13.54 10.82 -1.69
N LEU A 189 -14.80 10.84 -1.27
CA LEU A 189 -15.76 11.86 -1.69
C LEU A 189 -15.35 13.25 -1.19
N LYS A 190 -14.89 13.38 0.07
CA LYS A 190 -14.35 14.64 0.59
C LYS A 190 -13.12 15.12 -0.18
N ASP A 191 -12.23 14.20 -0.56
CA ASP A 191 -11.05 14.53 -1.36
C ASP A 191 -11.40 14.94 -2.80
N ALA A 192 -12.44 14.35 -3.38
CA ALA A 192 -12.93 14.67 -4.72
C ALA A 192 -13.73 15.97 -4.76
N VAL A 193 -14.59 16.19 -3.77
CA VAL A 193 -15.46 17.38 -3.62
C VAL A 193 -14.75 18.40 -2.74
N ARG A 194 -13.72 19.03 -3.30
CA ARG A 194 -12.88 20.00 -2.61
C ARG A 194 -12.94 21.38 -3.27
N TRP A 195 -12.93 22.44 -2.46
CA TRP A 195 -13.06 23.82 -2.93
C TRP A 195 -11.98 24.21 -3.96
N GLN A 196 -10.82 23.53 -3.93
CA GLN A 196 -9.68 23.76 -4.82
C GLN A 196 -10.02 23.44 -6.26
N THR A 197 -10.84 22.42 -6.53
CA THR A 197 -11.15 21.99 -7.90
C THR A 197 -11.83 23.10 -8.71
N PRO A 198 -12.98 23.65 -8.27
CA PRO A 198 -13.59 24.77 -8.98
C PRO A 198 -12.77 26.07 -8.86
N TYR A 199 -12.05 26.30 -7.77
CA TYR A 199 -11.13 27.44 -7.64
C TYR A 199 -10.01 27.42 -8.70
N GLN A 200 -9.38 26.26 -8.95
CA GLN A 200 -8.29 26.12 -9.93
C GLN A 200 -8.81 26.37 -11.35
N ALA A 201 -9.97 25.81 -11.68
CA ALA A 201 -10.63 26.05 -12.97
C ALA A 201 -10.94 27.54 -13.19
N ALA A 202 -11.52 28.21 -12.19
CA ALA A 202 -11.79 29.65 -12.26
C ALA A 202 -10.50 30.49 -12.32
N SER A 203 -9.48 30.12 -11.56
CA SER A 203 -8.19 30.82 -11.55
C SER A 203 -7.52 30.78 -12.92
N TYR A 204 -7.62 29.65 -13.63
CA TYR A 204 -7.14 29.53 -15.01
C TYR A 204 -7.87 30.51 -15.94
N CYS A 205 -9.20 30.52 -15.91
CA CYS A 205 -10.02 31.46 -16.69
C CYS A 205 -9.65 32.93 -16.39
N ILE A 206 -9.49 33.30 -15.12
CA ILE A 206 -9.12 34.65 -14.69
C ILE A 206 -7.74 35.04 -15.21
N GLN A 207 -6.75 34.16 -15.08
CA GLN A 207 -5.36 34.43 -15.50
C GLN A 207 -5.24 34.58 -17.01
N ASN A 208 -5.99 33.77 -17.77
CA ASN A 208 -5.93 33.76 -19.24
C ASN A 208 -7.00 34.64 -19.89
N ASP A 209 -7.84 35.32 -19.10
CA ASP A 209 -8.94 36.16 -19.55
C ASP A 209 -9.96 35.43 -20.46
N THR A 210 -10.20 34.16 -20.16
CA THR A 210 -11.16 33.29 -20.87
C THR A 210 -12.28 32.88 -19.93
N CYS A 211 -13.42 32.40 -20.45
CA CYS A 211 -14.47 31.73 -19.65
C CYS A 211 -14.91 32.45 -18.35
N LEU A 212 -14.90 33.79 -18.32
CA LEU A 212 -15.08 34.57 -17.07
C LEU A 212 -16.47 34.40 -16.41
N ASP A 213 -17.48 34.01 -17.17
CA ASP A 213 -18.82 33.69 -16.62
C ASP A 213 -18.82 32.34 -15.91
N ASP A 214 -18.18 31.33 -16.50
CA ASP A 214 -18.00 30.02 -15.85
C ASP A 214 -17.06 30.13 -14.63
N ALA A 215 -16.02 30.98 -14.72
CA ALA A 215 -15.16 31.30 -13.61
C ALA A 215 -15.93 31.85 -12.40
N SER A 216 -16.97 32.66 -12.63
CA SER A 216 -17.83 33.16 -11.55
C SER A 216 -18.57 32.03 -10.86
N ARG A 217 -19.22 31.15 -11.64
CA ARG A 217 -19.98 30.00 -11.12
C ARG A 217 -19.10 29.05 -10.32
N TRP A 218 -17.90 28.77 -10.82
CA TRP A 218 -16.94 27.91 -10.14
C TRP A 218 -16.40 28.56 -8.86
N LEU A 219 -16.12 29.87 -8.84
CA LEU A 219 -15.74 30.53 -7.60
C LEU A 219 -16.86 30.53 -6.56
N ASP A 220 -18.12 30.70 -6.97
CA ASP A 220 -19.25 30.63 -6.04
C ASP A 220 -19.39 29.23 -5.44
N ALA A 221 -19.21 28.18 -6.25
CA ALA A 221 -19.17 26.81 -5.77
C ALA A 221 -17.99 26.56 -4.79
N SER A 222 -16.80 27.11 -5.09
CA SER A 222 -15.63 27.01 -4.21
C SER A 222 -15.88 27.69 -2.85
N LEU A 223 -16.42 28.91 -2.86
CA LEU A 223 -16.73 29.69 -1.67
C LEU A 223 -17.79 29.00 -0.82
N ALA A 224 -18.83 28.44 -1.44
CA ALA A 224 -19.87 27.68 -0.74
C ALA A 224 -19.34 26.41 -0.06
N MET A 225 -18.30 25.77 -0.63
CA MET A 225 -17.64 24.62 -0.01
C MET A 225 -16.77 25.03 1.19
N GLN A 226 -15.90 26.03 0.99
CA GLN A 226 -15.02 26.55 2.03
C GLN A 226 -14.52 27.94 1.66
N GLU A 227 -15.07 28.99 2.27
CA GLU A 227 -14.55 30.35 2.13
C GLU A 227 -13.13 30.45 2.71
N ASN A 228 -12.18 30.99 1.95
CA ASN A 228 -10.80 31.18 2.36
C ASN A 228 -10.13 32.33 1.60
N PHE A 229 -8.90 32.69 1.98
CA PHE A 229 -8.16 33.78 1.34
C PHE A 229 -8.06 33.64 -0.19
N ALA A 230 -7.75 32.45 -0.69
CA ALA A 230 -7.44 32.24 -2.10
C ALA A 230 -8.66 32.43 -3.00
N ASN A 231 -9.80 31.82 -2.65
CA ASN A 231 -11.02 31.95 -3.44
C ASN A 231 -11.69 33.33 -3.28
N LEU A 232 -11.60 33.98 -2.11
CA LEU A 232 -12.03 35.37 -1.93
C LEU A 232 -11.20 36.34 -2.80
N ARG A 233 -9.87 36.19 -2.79
CA ARG A 233 -8.97 36.99 -3.64
C ARG A 233 -9.28 36.79 -5.12
N ALA A 234 -9.43 35.54 -5.56
CA ALA A 234 -9.77 35.26 -6.96
C ALA A 234 -11.14 35.84 -7.36
N LYS A 235 -12.14 35.82 -6.47
CA LYS A 235 -13.43 36.48 -6.70
C LYS A 235 -13.28 38.00 -6.82
N ALA A 236 -12.49 38.63 -5.95
CA ALA A 236 -12.19 40.05 -6.04
C ALA A 236 -11.53 40.41 -7.39
N MET A 237 -10.53 39.63 -7.81
CA MET A 237 -9.84 39.81 -9.10
C MET A 237 -10.77 39.63 -10.31
N LEU A 238 -11.65 38.61 -10.28
CA LEU A 238 -12.63 38.37 -11.34
C LEU A 238 -13.62 39.54 -11.46
N LEU A 239 -14.14 40.01 -10.33
CA LEU A 239 -15.08 41.14 -10.29
C LEU A 239 -14.39 42.43 -10.77
N ALA A 240 -13.14 42.66 -10.38
CA ALA A 240 -12.36 43.80 -10.86
C ALA A 240 -12.18 43.77 -12.39
N LYS A 241 -11.85 42.60 -12.97
CA LYS A 241 -11.79 42.40 -14.44
C LYS A 241 -13.13 42.69 -15.12
N LYS A 242 -14.24 42.30 -14.49
CA LYS A 242 -15.60 42.58 -14.96
C LYS A 242 -16.07 44.02 -14.70
N LYS A 243 -15.24 44.86 -14.05
CA LYS A 243 -15.59 46.21 -13.58
C LYS A 243 -16.83 46.21 -12.68
N ASP A 244 -17.01 45.13 -11.93
CA ASP A 244 -18.13 44.95 -11.01
C ASP A 244 -17.82 45.62 -9.66
N PRO A 245 -18.73 46.46 -9.12
CA PRO A 245 -18.50 47.20 -7.87
C PRO A 245 -18.33 46.28 -6.64
N GLY A 246 -18.79 45.03 -6.72
CA GLY A 246 -18.60 44.03 -5.66
C GLY A 246 -17.14 43.63 -5.44
N ALA A 247 -16.22 43.98 -6.35
CA ALA A 247 -14.79 43.66 -6.22
C ALA A 247 -14.19 44.13 -4.88
N ALA A 248 -14.51 45.35 -4.46
CA ALA A 248 -14.00 45.94 -3.22
C ALA A 248 -14.47 45.16 -1.97
N ALA A 249 -15.72 44.71 -1.96
CA ALA A 249 -16.27 43.94 -0.84
C ALA A 249 -15.55 42.58 -0.69
N TYR A 250 -15.29 41.89 -1.79
CA TYR A 250 -14.54 40.63 -1.76
C TYR A 250 -13.06 40.83 -1.44
N ALA A 251 -12.46 41.95 -1.86
CA ALA A 251 -11.08 42.29 -1.49
C ALA A 251 -10.94 42.50 0.02
N GLN A 252 -11.86 43.22 0.65
CA GLN A 252 -11.88 43.40 2.11
C GLN A 252 -12.06 42.07 2.85
N LYS A 253 -12.95 41.20 2.38
CA LYS A 253 -13.10 39.85 2.94
C LYS A 253 -11.80 39.04 2.81
N ALA A 254 -11.14 39.09 1.66
CA ALA A 254 -9.87 38.41 1.45
C ALA A 254 -8.81 38.94 2.43
N LEU A 255 -8.66 40.27 2.58
CA LEU A 255 -7.73 40.86 3.55
C LEU A 255 -8.02 40.46 5.00
N ALA A 256 -9.30 40.33 5.38
CA ALA A 256 -9.67 39.81 6.70
C ALA A 256 -9.25 38.35 6.87
N ALA A 257 -9.54 37.49 5.87
CA ALA A 257 -9.16 36.08 5.88
C ALA A 257 -7.64 35.86 5.86
N ALA A 258 -6.87 36.78 5.26
CA ALA A 258 -5.42 36.72 5.21
C ALA A 258 -4.75 36.67 6.60
N LYS A 259 -5.35 37.34 7.60
CA LYS A 259 -4.79 37.46 8.96
C LYS A 259 -4.66 36.12 9.68
N THR A 260 -5.49 35.15 9.32
CA THR A 260 -5.54 33.81 9.94
C THR A 260 -5.29 32.69 8.93
N ALA A 261 -4.88 33.03 7.70
CA ALA A 261 -4.67 32.05 6.63
C ALA A 261 -3.38 31.25 6.87
N GLN A 262 -3.48 29.93 6.65
CA GLN A 262 -2.34 29.02 6.69
C GLN A 262 -2.27 28.21 5.39
N PRO A 263 -1.17 28.28 4.61
CA PRO A 263 -0.01 29.15 4.83
C PRO A 263 -0.36 30.65 4.70
N ALA A 264 0.45 31.50 5.30
CA ALA A 264 0.30 32.94 5.19
C ALA A 264 0.38 33.38 3.71
N PRO A 265 -0.50 34.29 3.24
CA PRO A 265 -0.43 34.83 1.89
C PRO A 265 0.91 35.52 1.63
N ASN A 266 1.35 35.50 0.37
CA ASN A 266 2.55 36.25 0.03
C ASN A 266 2.26 37.78 0.09
N PRO A 267 3.25 38.64 0.39
CA PRO A 267 3.02 40.08 0.54
C PRO A 267 2.45 40.74 -0.72
N GLN A 268 2.80 40.24 -1.91
CA GLN A 268 2.30 40.78 -3.16
C GLN A 268 0.78 40.53 -3.32
N GLN A 269 0.29 39.36 -2.92
CA GLN A 269 -1.13 39.01 -2.97
C GLN A 269 -1.97 39.91 -2.06
N ILE A 270 -1.41 40.37 -0.94
CA ILE A 270 -2.04 41.35 -0.05
C ILE A 270 -2.06 42.72 -0.70
N LYS A 271 -0.91 43.16 -1.23
CA LYS A 271 -0.77 44.44 -1.90
C LYS A 271 -1.69 44.57 -3.13
N ASP A 272 -1.94 43.47 -3.84
CA ASP A 272 -2.87 43.45 -4.99
C ASP A 272 -4.34 43.69 -4.60
N LEU A 273 -4.68 43.62 -3.31
CA LEU A 273 -6.03 43.77 -2.77
C LEU A 273 -6.28 45.12 -2.08
N GLU A 274 -5.22 45.90 -1.84
CA GLU A 274 -5.25 47.25 -1.25
C GLU A 274 -5.44 48.34 -2.31
#